data_AF-A0A3L5TSB8-F1
#
_entry.id   AF-A0A3L5TSB8-F1
#
_cell.length_a   1.000
_cell.length_b   1.000
_cell.length_c   1.000
_cell.angle_alpha   90.00
_cell.angle_beta   90.00
_cell.angle_gamma   90.00
#
_symmetry.space_group_name_H-M   'P 1'
#
loop_
_entity.id
_entity.type
_entity.pdbx_description
1 polymer ?
#
loop_
_entity_poly.entity_id
_entity_poly.type
_entity_poly.pdbx_seq_one_letter_code
_entity_poly.pdbx_strand_id
1 'polypeptide(L)' 'MKAVAFVLLWALLLCVAVEVAHVYYPRCPYDQLRCNAQCVVDGCLMGYCGGLDYKICKCLPVGCSGN' A
#
# COMPACT_ATOMS: atom_id res chain seq x y z
N MET A 1 -17.40 -10.09 31.73
CA MET A 1 -16.58 -8.87 31.52
C MET A 1 -15.23 -9.13 30.85
N LYS A 2 -14.42 -10.13 31.29
CA LYS A 2 -13.12 -10.45 30.68
C LYS A 2 -13.17 -10.88 29.19
N ALA A 3 -14.16 -11.67 28.80
CA ALA A 3 -14.30 -12.16 27.42
C ALA A 3 -14.59 -11.03 26.41
N VAL A 4 -15.39 -10.04 26.79
CA VAL A 4 -15.75 -8.90 25.92
C VAL A 4 -14.54 -8.01 25.66
N ALA A 5 -13.72 -7.76 26.69
CA ALA A 5 -12.48 -7.01 26.55
C ALA A 5 -11.48 -7.70 25.61
N PHE A 6 -11.41 -9.04 25.66
CA PHE A 6 -10.54 -9.81 24.77
C PHE A 6 -10.99 -9.66 23.32
N VAL A 7 -12.28 -9.83 23.02
CA VAL A 7 -12.82 -9.69 21.66
C VAL A 7 -12.58 -8.29 21.08
N LEU A 8 -12.78 -7.25 21.89
CA LEU A 8 -12.52 -5.86 21.45
C LEU A 8 -11.03 -5.61 21.16
N LEU A 9 -10.13 -6.16 21.96
CA LEU A 9 -8.68 -6.07 21.74
C LEU A 9 -8.27 -6.73 20.43
N TRP A 10 -8.80 -7.91 20.12
CA TRP A 10 -8.54 -8.59 18.85
C TRP A 10 -9.09 -7.84 17.65
N ALA A 11 -10.30 -7.28 17.76
CA ALA A 11 -10.88 -6.47 16.70
C ALA A 11 -10.03 -5.21 16.42
N LEU A 12 -9.56 -4.53 17.49
CA LEU A 12 -8.66 -3.39 17.36
C LEU A 12 -7.33 -3.76 16.69
N LEU A 13 -6.71 -4.87 17.11
CA LEU A 13 -5.47 -5.36 16.50
C LEU A 13 -5.64 -5.67 15.00
N LEU A 14 -6.76 -6.28 14.61
CA LEU A 14 -7.06 -6.57 13.20
C LEU A 14 -7.31 -5.29 12.40
N CYS A 15 -8.03 -4.32 12.95
CA CYS A 15 -8.22 -3.02 12.30
C CYS A 15 -6.89 -2.30 12.06
N VAL A 16 -6.03 -2.23 13.08
CA VAL A 16 -4.71 -1.62 12.95
C VAL A 16 -3.86 -2.38 11.92
N ALA A 17 -3.89 -3.72 11.93
CA ALA A 17 -3.17 -4.51 10.94
C ALA A 17 -3.66 -4.27 9.50
N VAL A 18 -4.96 -4.07 9.29
CA VAL A 18 -5.53 -3.71 7.98
C VAL A 18 -5.06 -2.33 7.55
N GLU A 19 -5.20 -1.30 8.39
CA GLU A 19 -4.75 0.06 8.06
C GLU A 19 -3.25 0.10 7.75
N VAL A 20 -2.44 -0.58 8.56
CA VAL A 20 -1.00 -0.73 8.33
C VAL A 20 -0.74 -1.49 7.03
N ALA A 21 -1.45 -2.57 6.75
CA ALA A 21 -1.30 -3.27 5.47
C ALA A 21 -1.66 -2.37 4.26
N HIS A 22 -2.65 -1.49 4.37
CA HIS A 22 -2.99 -0.52 3.32
C HIS A 22 -1.97 0.60 3.16
N VAL A 23 -1.31 1.00 4.25
CA VAL A 23 -0.25 2.03 4.24
C VAL A 23 1.07 1.47 3.72
N TYR A 24 1.45 0.25 4.14
CA TYR A 24 2.75 -0.35 3.82
C TYR A 24 2.73 -1.20 2.54
N TYR A 25 1.58 -1.76 2.17
CA TYR A 25 1.37 -2.45 0.91
C TYR A 25 0.31 -1.70 0.12
N PRO A 26 0.68 -0.75 -0.76
CA PRO A 26 -0.27 -0.23 -1.74
C PRO A 26 -0.87 -1.43 -2.46
N ARG A 27 -2.15 -1.71 -2.18
CA ARG A 27 -2.83 -2.93 -2.66
C ARG A 27 -3.12 -2.76 -4.14
N CYS A 28 -2.10 -2.98 -4.95
CA CYS A 28 -2.31 -3.31 -6.34
C CYS A 28 -3.12 -4.64 -6.39
N PRO A 29 -4.18 -4.75 -7.23
CA PRO A 29 -4.54 -3.88 -8.35
C PRO A 29 -5.50 -2.72 -8.02
N TYR A 30 -6.00 -2.58 -6.80
CA TYR A 30 -7.07 -1.62 -6.45
C TYR A 30 -6.58 -0.18 -6.29
N ASP A 31 -5.27 0.04 -6.16
CA ASP A 31 -4.70 1.36 -5.82
C ASP A 31 -3.64 1.85 -6.84
N GLN A 32 -3.91 1.67 -8.13
CA GLN A 32 -3.06 2.14 -9.24
C GLN A 32 -2.76 3.65 -9.16
N LEU A 33 -3.74 4.46 -8.78
CA LEU A 33 -3.59 5.91 -8.60
C LEU A 33 -2.62 6.25 -7.47
N ARG A 34 -2.68 5.52 -6.36
CA ARG A 34 -1.79 5.72 -5.21
C ARG A 34 -0.37 5.25 -5.51
N CYS A 35 -0.21 4.13 -6.22
CA CYS A 35 1.08 3.71 -6.75
C CYS A 35 1.68 4.78 -7.68
N ASN A 36 0.87 5.34 -8.59
CA ASN A 36 1.30 6.41 -9.46
C ASN A 36 1.71 7.67 -8.68
N ALA A 37 0.91 8.10 -7.71
CA ALA A 37 1.20 9.25 -6.87
C ALA A 37 2.49 9.07 -6.06
N GLN A 38 2.73 7.88 -5.50
CA GLN A 38 3.96 7.55 -4.77
C GLN A 38 5.19 7.70 -5.67
N CYS A 39 5.15 7.12 -6.88
CA CYS A 39 6.24 7.24 -7.83
C CYS A 39 6.49 8.69 -8.27
N VAL A 40 5.44 9.51 -8.38
CA VAL A 40 5.57 10.94 -8.69
C VAL A 40 6.24 11.70 -7.53
N VAL A 41 5.92 11.37 -6.29
CA VAL A 41 6.61 11.92 -5.11
C VAL A 41 8.07 11.51 -5.07
N ASP A 42 8.38 10.26 -5.43
CA ASP A 42 9.75 9.75 -5.58
C ASP A 42 10.46 10.30 -6.83
N GLY A 43 9.78 11.21 -7.56
CA GLY A 43 10.36 12.00 -8.63
C GLY A 43 10.27 11.38 -10.01
N CYS A 44 9.43 10.36 -10.22
CA CYS A 44 9.17 9.69 -11.51
C CYS A 44 7.91 10.22 -12.23
N LEU A 45 7.79 10.04 -13.55
CA LEU A 45 6.60 10.50 -14.27
C LEU A 45 5.35 9.66 -14.02
N MET A 46 5.52 8.36 -13.80
CA MET A 46 4.40 7.44 -13.60
C MET A 46 4.81 6.15 -12.89
N GLY A 47 3.85 5.59 -12.17
CA GLY A 47 3.95 4.29 -11.51
C GLY A 47 2.79 3.39 -11.90
N TYR A 48 3.04 2.08 -11.93
CA TYR A 48 2.01 1.09 -12.22
C TYR A 48 2.10 -0.15 -11.35
N CYS A 49 0.94 -0.72 -11.10
CA CYS A 49 0.77 -2.00 -10.45
C CYS A 49 1.21 -3.11 -11.41
N GLY A 50 2.25 -3.86 -11.03
CA GLY A 50 2.80 -4.96 -11.81
C GLY A 50 3.35 -6.09 -10.94
N GLY A 51 4.13 -6.98 -11.55
CA GLY A 51 4.68 -8.17 -10.89
C GLY A 51 3.75 -9.39 -10.96
N LEU A 52 4.26 -10.54 -10.49
CA LEU A 52 3.46 -11.75 -10.30
C LEU A 52 2.35 -11.41 -9.29
N ASP A 53 1.09 -11.51 -9.71
CA ASP A 53 -0.13 -11.11 -8.99
C ASP A 53 -0.55 -9.62 -9.02
N TYR A 54 0.12 -8.74 -9.77
CA TYR A 54 -0.18 -7.29 -9.72
C TYR A 54 -0.19 -6.75 -8.30
N LYS A 55 0.68 -7.23 -7.41
CA LYS A 55 0.76 -6.77 -5.99
C LYS A 55 1.89 -5.80 -5.74
N ILE A 56 2.74 -5.56 -6.74
CA ILE A 56 3.94 -4.75 -6.62
C ILE A 56 3.70 -3.43 -7.34
N CYS A 57 3.88 -2.32 -6.63
CA CYS A 57 3.97 -1.02 -7.28
C CYS A 57 5.34 -0.87 -7.94
N LYS A 58 5.37 -0.55 -9.23
CA LYS A 58 6.59 -0.31 -10.01
C LYS A 58 6.59 1.10 -10.57
N CYS A 59 7.63 1.87 -10.27
CA CYS A 59 7.85 3.16 -10.89
C CYS A 59 8.52 2.99 -12.25
N LEU A 60 8.04 3.71 -13.26
CA LEU A 60 8.71 3.75 -14.56
C LEU A 60 9.94 4.65 -14.45
N PRO A 61 11.12 4.21 -14.91
CA PRO A 61 12.37 4.97 -14.79
C PRO A 61 12.37 6.27 -15.63
N VAL A 62 11.37 6.46 -16.49
CA VAL A 62 11.26 7.65 -17.34
C VAL A 62 10.96 8.86 -16.47
N GLY A 63 11.90 9.81 -16.44
CA GLY A 63 11.77 11.04 -15.68
C GLY A 63 11.81 10.85 -14.17
N CYS A 64 12.41 9.76 -13.65
CA CYS A 64 12.76 9.62 -12.23
C CYS A 64 13.96 10.50 -11.87
N SER A 65 13.86 11.31 -10.82
CA SER A 65 14.98 12.07 -10.26
C SER A 65 15.99 11.11 -9.61
N GLY A 66 16.91 10.60 -10.42
CA GLY A 66 17.90 9.59 -10.00
C GLY A 66 18.58 8.83 -11.14
N ASN A 67 18.25 9.15 -12.40
CA ASN A 67 18.93 8.64 -13.61
C ASN A 67 19.26 9.80 -14.56
#